data_AF-A0A7J9NDN7-F1
#
_entry.id   AF-A0A7J9NDN7-F1
#
_cell.length_a   1.000
_cell.length_b   1.000
_cell.length_c   1.000
_cell.angle_alpha   90.00
_cell.angle_beta   90.00
_cell.angle_gamma   90.00
#
_symmetry.space_group_name_H-M   'P 1'
#
loop_
_entity.id
_entity.type
_entity.pdbx_description
1 polymer ?
#
loop_
_entity_poly.entity_id
_entity_poly.type
_entity_poly.pdbx_seq_one_letter_code
_entity_poly.pdbx_strand_id
1 'polypeptide(L)'
;MKGLVVGPMTTFEYSEWWVKRINYNIPGPSSENSQSVEEHLWVVPSELEIIRQDFERRNVELEKKIEQMEEEKMNLRLDMDVQKLKADKLRKGKNKAEEELDSLKTDYKKLRLLLEIPGLEKL
;
A
#
# COMPACT_ATOMS: atom_id res chain seq x y z
N MET A 1 -10.60 12.84 -49.53
CA MET A 1 -10.20 13.08 -48.12
C MET A 1 -8.73 13.49 -48.11
N LYS A 2 -8.37 14.29 -47.11
CA LYS A 2 -7.20 15.20 -47.06
C LYS A 2 -5.86 14.46 -47.11
N GLY A 3 -4.90 15.02 -47.85
CA GLY A 3 -3.51 14.58 -47.85
C GLY A 3 -2.82 14.94 -46.54
N LEU A 4 -2.08 14.00 -45.98
CA LEU A 4 -1.10 14.26 -44.93
C LEU A 4 0.19 14.74 -45.60
N VAL A 5 0.38 16.06 -45.62
CA VAL A 5 1.70 16.66 -45.86
C VAL A 5 2.53 16.38 -44.61
N VAL A 6 3.36 15.34 -44.68
CA VAL A 6 4.51 15.18 -43.78
C VAL A 6 5.63 16.00 -44.40
N GLY A 7 5.81 17.22 -43.92
CA GLY A 7 6.98 18.02 -44.28
C GLY A 7 8.26 17.28 -43.87
N PRO A 8 9.40 17.51 -44.55
CA PRO A 8 10.67 16.94 -44.15
C PRO A 8 10.98 17.48 -42.74
N MET A 9 10.90 16.59 -41.75
CA MET A 9 11.25 16.88 -40.38
C MET A 9 12.78 16.97 -40.33
N THR A 10 13.28 18.14 -40.72
CA THR A 10 14.59 18.74 -40.47
C THR A 10 15.61 17.83 -39.79
N THR A 11 16.25 16.97 -40.59
CA THR A 11 17.52 16.30 -40.29
C THR A 11 18.71 17.09 -40.86
N PHE A 12 18.61 18.42 -40.90
CA PHE A 12 19.77 19.26 -41.23
C PHE A 12 20.68 19.47 -40.01
N GLU A 13 20.10 19.61 -38.81
CA GLU A 13 20.89 19.76 -37.58
C GLU A 13 21.70 18.50 -37.23
N TYR A 14 21.15 17.30 -37.50
CA TYR A 14 21.85 16.05 -37.22
C TYR A 14 23.07 15.84 -38.12
N SER A 15 22.96 16.17 -39.42
CA SER A 15 24.07 16.01 -40.36
C SER A 15 25.17 17.05 -40.11
N GLU A 16 24.82 18.29 -39.79
CA GLU A 16 25.79 19.32 -39.39
C GLU A 16 26.46 19.00 -38.06
N TRP A 17 25.72 18.45 -37.09
CA TRP A 17 26.26 17.96 -35.82
C TRP A 17 27.25 16.79 -36.03
N TRP A 18 26.96 15.89 -36.96
CA TRP A 18 27.83 14.76 -37.31
C TRP A 18 29.13 15.22 -38.00
N VAL A 19 29.04 16.16 -38.94
CA VAL A 19 30.19 16.75 -39.63
C VAL A 19 31.10 17.52 -38.67
N LYS A 20 30.52 18.23 -37.68
CA LYS A 20 31.30 18.89 -36.62
C LYS A 20 32.12 17.90 -35.80
N ARG A 21 31.60 16.72 -35.45
CA ARG A 21 32.37 15.70 -34.71
C ARG A 21 33.54 15.12 -35.50
N ILE A 22 33.41 14.96 -36.82
CA ILE A 22 34.50 14.46 -37.67
C ILE A 22 35.65 15.48 -37.78
N ASN A 23 35.36 16.79 -37.77
CA ASN A 23 36.41 17.81 -37.87
C ASN A 23 37.18 18.07 -36.56
N TYR A 24 36.65 17.64 -35.41
CA TYR A 24 37.36 17.65 -34.12
C TYR A 24 38.15 16.35 -33.89
N ASN A 25 38.77 15.79 -34.94
CA ASN A 25 39.74 14.72 -34.76
C ASN A 25 40.82 15.18 -33.78
N ILE A 26 40.72 14.65 -32.56
CA ILE A 26 41.79 14.19 -31.67
C ILE A 26 43.17 14.54 -32.25
N PRO A 27 43.95 15.44 -31.62
CA PRO A 27 45.36 15.54 -31.92
C PRO A 27 45.94 14.13 -31.75
N GLY A 28 46.53 13.58 -32.81
CA GLY A 28 47.14 12.25 -32.77
C GLY A 28 47.99 12.09 -31.50
N PRO A 29 47.99 10.91 -30.85
CA PRO A 29 48.63 10.77 -29.55
C PRO A 29 50.14 11.04 -29.69
N SER A 30 50.58 12.21 -29.23
CA SER A 30 51.99 12.44 -28.94
C SER A 30 52.38 11.51 -27.81
N SER A 31 53.46 10.76 -27.97
CA SER A 31 53.88 9.64 -27.12
C SER A 31 54.40 10.03 -25.74
N GLU A 32 53.84 11.07 -25.13
CA GLU A 32 54.19 11.56 -23.81
C GLU A 32 52.86 11.92 -23.17
N ASN A 33 52.33 11.05 -22.32
CA ASN A 33 51.43 11.31 -21.20
C ASN A 33 50.86 9.98 -20.74
N SER A 34 51.64 9.28 -19.93
CA SER A 34 51.27 8.07 -19.19
C SER A 34 50.26 8.39 -18.07
N GLN A 35 49.28 9.25 -18.31
CA GLN A 35 48.11 9.35 -17.46
C GLN A 35 47.17 8.24 -17.91
N SER A 36 47.12 7.20 -17.07
CA SER A 36 46.38 5.98 -17.32
C SER A 36 44.97 6.29 -17.85
N VAL A 37 44.55 5.55 -18.87
CA VAL A 37 43.17 5.53 -19.37
C VAL A 37 42.16 5.34 -18.22
N GLU A 38 42.63 4.75 -17.12
CA GLU A 38 41.98 4.56 -15.83
C GLU A 38 41.61 5.86 -15.09
N GLU A 39 42.38 6.94 -15.21
CA GLU A 39 42.05 8.25 -14.62
C GLU A 39 41.03 9.05 -15.45
N HIS A 40 40.95 8.79 -16.77
CA HIS A 40 39.91 9.35 -17.65
C HIS A 40 38.61 8.56 -17.62
N LEU A 41 38.65 7.34 -17.06
CA LEU A 41 37.49 6.59 -16.60
C LEU A 41 37.05 7.11 -15.21
N TRP A 42 36.89 8.44 -15.06
CA TRP A 42 35.93 8.94 -14.09
C TRP A 42 34.59 8.36 -14.52
N VAL A 43 34.20 7.24 -13.92
CA VAL A 43 33.10 6.37 -14.32
C VAL A 43 31.81 7.16 -14.15
N VAL A 44 31.49 8.02 -15.12
CA VAL A 44 30.15 8.58 -15.26
C VAL A 44 29.28 7.38 -15.60
N PRO A 45 28.39 6.95 -14.69
CA PRO A 45 27.53 5.82 -14.98
C PRO A 45 26.72 6.15 -16.23
N SER A 46 26.60 5.18 -17.14
CA SER A 46 25.76 5.37 -18.32
C SER A 46 24.32 5.66 -17.88
N GLU A 47 23.55 6.37 -18.69
CA GLU A 47 22.14 6.66 -18.39
C GLU A 47 21.36 5.38 -18.05
N LEU A 48 21.69 4.25 -18.69
CA LEU A 48 21.11 2.94 -18.41
C LEU A 48 21.49 2.40 -17.03
N GLU A 49 22.74 2.60 -16.60
CA GLU A 49 23.21 2.19 -15.27
C GLU A 49 22.48 2.96 -14.17
N ILE A 50 22.26 4.26 -14.37
CA ILE A 50 21.50 5.11 -13.45
C ILE A 50 20.03 4.64 -13.38
N ILE A 51 19.39 4.43 -14.53
CA ILE A 51 18.00 3.96 -14.59
C ILE A 51 17.85 2.59 -13.91
N ARG A 52 18.81 1.68 -14.09
CA ARG A 52 18.82 0.37 -13.44
C ARG A 52 18.88 0.49 -11.92
N GLN A 53 19.79 1.31 -11.41
CA GLN A 53 19.93 1.52 -9.96
C GLN A 53 18.69 2.15 -9.34
N ASP A 54 18.06 3.11 -10.04
CA ASP A 54 16.81 3.72 -9.59
C ASP A 54 15.64 2.73 -9.60
N PHE A 55 15.59 1.85 -10.60
CA PHE A 55 14.59 0.79 -10.66
C PHE A 55 14.75 -0.18 -9.48
N GLU A 56 15.97 -0.64 -9.22
CA GLU A 56 16.28 -1.54 -8.09
C GLU A 56 15.87 -0.89 -6.75
N ARG A 57 16.21 0.38 -6.55
CA ARG A 57 15.82 1.15 -5.36
C ARG A 57 14.31 1.20 -5.16
N ARG A 58 13.56 1.53 -6.23
CA ARG A 58 12.09 1.56 -6.19
C ARG A 58 11.51 0.18 -5.91
N ASN A 59 12.13 -0.87 -6.44
CA ASN A 59 11.65 -2.23 -6.23
C ASN A 59 11.76 -2.62 -4.75
N VAL A 60 12.90 -2.35 -4.11
CA VAL A 60 13.09 -2.58 -2.66
C VAL A 60 12.10 -1.77 -1.82
N GLU A 61 11.85 -0.51 -2.19
CA GLU A 61 10.86 0.34 -1.50
C GLU A 61 9.43 -0.25 -1.63
N LEU A 62 9.08 -0.74 -2.82
CA LEU A 62 7.78 -1.38 -3.07
C LEU A 62 7.64 -2.70 -2.31
N GLU A 63 8.67 -3.54 -2.28
CA GLU A 63 8.67 -4.79 -1.51
C GLU A 63 8.44 -4.52 -0.02
N LYS A 64 9.15 -3.54 0.56
CA LYS A 64 8.94 -3.13 1.95
C LYS A 64 7.51 -2.63 2.19
N LYS A 65 6.95 -1.86 1.26
CA LYS A 65 5.57 -1.38 1.36
C LYS A 65 4.55 -2.52 1.27
N ILE A 66 4.80 -3.52 0.43
CA ILE A 66 3.97 -4.72 0.33
C ILE A 66 4.00 -5.48 1.66
N GLU A 67 5.18 -5.72 2.23
CA GLU A 67 5.34 -6.40 3.52
C GLU A 67 4.56 -5.68 4.64
N GLN A 68 4.69 -4.35 4.73
CA GLN A 68 3.94 -3.54 5.69
C GLN A 68 2.42 -3.67 5.50
N MET A 69 1.93 -3.62 4.25
CA MET A 69 0.50 -3.78 3.97
C MET A 69 0.00 -5.20 4.31
N GLU A 70 0.82 -6.23 4.12
CA GLU A 70 0.46 -7.60 4.49
C GLU A 70 0.36 -7.77 6.01
N GLU A 71 1.28 -7.15 6.76
CA GLU A 71 1.23 -7.11 8.22
C GLU A 71 -0.01 -6.37 8.73
N GLU A 72 -0.28 -5.16 8.21
CA GLU A 72 -1.47 -4.39 8.55
C GLU A 72 -2.76 -5.16 8.26
N LYS A 73 -2.83 -5.83 7.11
CA LYS A 73 -3.98 -6.68 6.74
C LYS A 73 -4.18 -7.85 7.70
N MET A 74 -3.11 -8.49 8.16
CA MET A 74 -3.17 -9.55 9.18
C MET A 74 -3.69 -9.02 10.51
N ASN A 75 -3.18 -7.88 10.97
CA ASN A 75 -3.62 -7.24 12.21
C ASN A 75 -5.11 -6.87 12.16
N LEU A 76 -5.57 -6.26 11.06
CA LEU A 76 -6.98 -5.91 10.88
C LEU A 76 -7.89 -7.14 10.89
N ARG A 77 -7.46 -8.27 10.31
CA ARG A 77 -8.21 -9.53 10.37
C ARG A 77 -8.37 -10.02 11.80
N LEU A 78 -7.29 -9.99 12.60
CA LEU A 78 -7.35 -10.37 14.01
C LEU A 78 -8.30 -9.46 14.80
N ASP A 79 -8.24 -8.15 14.57
CA ASP A 79 -9.15 -7.20 15.22
C ASP A 79 -10.61 -7.46 14.86
N MET A 80 -10.90 -7.77 13.59
CA MET A 80 -12.24 -8.15 13.16
C MET A 80 -12.75 -9.40 13.90
N ASP A 81 -11.90 -10.43 14.04
CA ASP A 81 -12.26 -11.66 14.74
C ASP A 81 -12.49 -11.42 16.24
N VAL A 82 -11.66 -10.57 16.87
CA VAL A 82 -11.84 -10.16 18.27
C VAL A 82 -13.17 -9.41 18.46
N GLN A 83 -13.49 -8.46 17.57
CA GLN A 83 -14.75 -7.72 17.63
C GLN A 83 -15.96 -8.63 17.44
N LYS A 84 -15.88 -9.58 16.49
CA LYS A 84 -16.92 -10.59 16.27
C LYS A 84 -17.15 -11.44 17.52
N LEU A 85 -16.08 -11.92 18.16
CA LEU A 85 -16.17 -12.70 19.39
C LEU A 85 -16.79 -11.90 20.55
N LYS A 86 -16.42 -10.62 20.70
CA LYS A 86 -17.01 -9.72 21.69
C LYS A 86 -18.51 -9.54 21.45
N ALA A 87 -18.91 -9.28 20.21
CA ALA A 87 -20.32 -9.12 19.84
C ALA A 87 -21.14 -10.39 20.12
N ASP A 88 -20.60 -11.56 19.80
CA ASP A 88 -21.26 -12.85 20.08
C ASP A 88 -21.45 -13.09 21.59
N LYS A 89 -20.43 -12.77 22.41
CA LYS A 89 -20.52 -12.87 23.87
C LYS A 89 -21.57 -11.91 24.43
N LEU A 90 -21.62 -10.67 23.95
CA LEU A 90 -22.62 -9.69 24.35
C LEU A 90 -24.04 -10.14 23.99
N ARG A 91 -24.24 -10.68 22.77
CA ARG A 91 -25.55 -11.21 22.36
C ARG A 91 -26.01 -12.35 23.26
N LYS A 92 -25.11 -13.30 23.59
CA LYS A 92 -25.43 -14.40 24.50
C LYS A 92 -25.82 -13.89 25.90
N GLY A 93 -25.06 -12.92 26.43
CA GLY A 93 -25.37 -12.30 27.72
C GLY A 93 -26.72 -11.59 27.72
N LYS A 94 -27.02 -10.83 26.66
CA LYS A 94 -28.31 -10.15 26.49
C LYS A 94 -29.48 -11.14 26.50
N ASN A 95 -29.39 -12.20 25.69
CA ASN A 95 -30.48 -13.19 25.59
C ASN A 95 -30.74 -13.86 26.95
N LYS A 96 -29.68 -14.20 27.70
CA LYS A 96 -29.84 -14.77 29.04
C LYS A 96 -30.52 -13.79 30.01
N ALA A 97 -30.10 -12.53 30.02
CA ALA A 97 -30.72 -11.50 30.87
C ALA A 97 -32.19 -11.26 30.50
N GLU A 98 -32.54 -11.37 29.22
CA GLU A 98 -33.92 -11.26 28.73
C GLU A 98 -34.79 -12.45 29.20
N GLU A 99 -34.27 -13.68 29.11
CA GLU A 99 -34.93 -14.87 29.67
C GLU A 99 -35.15 -14.76 31.20
N GLU A 100 -34.12 -14.32 31.94
CA GLU A 100 -34.22 -14.10 33.40
C GLU A 100 -35.25 -13.02 33.74
N LEU A 101 -35.31 -11.93 32.96
CA LEU A 101 -36.30 -10.86 33.13
C LEU A 101 -37.73 -11.36 32.87
N ASP A 102 -37.94 -12.16 31.82
CA ASP A 102 -39.24 -12.73 31.51
C ASP A 102 -39.69 -13.70 32.61
N SER A 103 -38.81 -14.54 33.13
CA SER A 103 -39.10 -15.39 34.29
C SER A 103 -39.53 -14.55 35.50
N LEU A 104 -38.72 -13.55 35.87
CA LEU A 104 -39.01 -12.67 37.00
C LEU A 104 -40.35 -11.94 36.84
N LYS A 105 -40.66 -11.49 35.62
CA LYS A 105 -41.94 -10.85 35.28
C LYS A 105 -43.12 -11.81 35.47
N THR A 106 -42.96 -13.09 35.14
CA THR A 106 -44.02 -14.08 35.39
C THR A 106 -44.21 -14.34 36.88
N ASP A 107 -43.14 -14.45 37.66
CA ASP A 107 -43.23 -14.70 39.10
C ASP A 107 -43.81 -13.51 39.85
N TYR A 108 -43.42 -12.29 39.47
CA TYR A 108 -44.04 -11.08 40.00
C TYR A 108 -45.55 -11.03 39.75
N LYS A 109 -46.01 -11.38 38.54
CA LYS A 109 -47.44 -11.46 38.23
C LYS A 109 -48.16 -12.45 39.14
N LYS A 110 -47.58 -13.63 39.39
CA LYS A 110 -48.15 -14.63 40.32
C LYS A 110 -48.24 -14.08 41.75
N LEU A 111 -47.17 -13.49 42.27
CA LEU A 111 -47.14 -12.88 43.60
C LEU A 111 -48.18 -11.77 43.76
N ARG A 112 -48.32 -10.91 42.74
CA ARG A 112 -49.34 -9.86 42.73
C ARG A 112 -50.75 -10.45 42.78
N LEU A 113 -51.03 -11.49 41.99
CA LEU A 113 -52.32 -12.18 42.04
C LEU A 113 -52.59 -12.79 43.42
N LEU A 114 -51.58 -13.37 44.08
CA LEU A 114 -51.70 -13.89 45.44
C LEU A 114 -52.03 -12.80 46.47
N LEU A 115 -51.45 -11.60 46.33
CA LEU A 115 -51.73 -10.44 47.20
C LEU A 115 -53.10 -9.82 46.95
N GLU A 116 -53.64 -9.90 45.73
CA GLU A 116 -54.97 -9.41 45.37
C GLU A 116 -56.10 -10.38 45.84
N ILE A 117 -55.78 -11.53 46.44
CA ILE A 117 -56.78 -12.45 47.03
C ILE A 117 -57.35 -11.82 48.33
N PRO A 118 -58.66 -11.50 48.37
CA PRO A 118 -59.27 -10.92 49.56
C PRO A 118 -59.31 -11.95 50.69
N GLY A 119 -58.54 -11.72 51.76
CA GLY A 119 -58.52 -12.57 52.96
C GLY A 119 -57.12 -12.91 53.52
N LEU A 120 -56.05 -12.60 52.78
CA LEU A 120 -54.67 -12.91 53.21
C LEU A 120 -54.15 -12.01 54.37
N GLU A 121 -54.77 -10.86 54.61
CA GLU A 121 -54.42 -9.91 55.69
C GLU A 121 -55.11 -10.21 57.04
N LYS A 122 -55.89 -11.29 57.17
CA LYS A 122 -56.72 -11.59 58.37
C LYS A 122 -56.29 -12.81 59.20
N LEU A 123 -55.05 -13.27 59.10
CA LEU A 123 -54.45 -14.24 60.02
C LEU A 123 -53.33 -13.58 60.84
#